data_AF-E6QSX3-F1
#
_entry.id   AF-E6QSX3-F1
#
_cell.length_a   1.000
_cell.length_b   1.000
_cell.length_c   1.000
_cell.angle_alpha   90.00
_cell.angle_beta   90.00
_cell.angle_gamma   90.00
#
_symmetry.space_group_name_H-M   'P 1'
#
loop_
_entity.id
_entity.type
_entity.pdbx_description
1 polymer ?
#
loop_
_entity_poly.entity_id
_entity_poly.type
_entity_poly.pdbx_seq_one_letter_code
_entity_poly.pdbx_strand_id
1 'polypeptide(L)' 'MTTNSDHRAWQDVYHAEWQETVLYIKFQQLGEYVVISFKER' A
#
# COMPACT_ATOMS: atom_id res chain seq x y z
N MET A 1 6.49 -0.84 4.39
CA MET A 1 7.51 -1.14 3.35
C MET A 1 7.89 0.16 2.68
N THR A 2 9.17 0.50 2.68
CA THR A 2 9.70 1.67 1.94
C THR A 2 10.16 1.22 0.55
N THR A 3 10.36 2.17 -0.37
CA THR A 3 10.90 1.86 -1.70
C THR A 3 12.38 2.25 -1.74
N ASN A 4 13.17 1.62 -2.61
CA ASN A 4 14.56 2.06 -2.80
C ASN A 4 14.63 3.51 -3.30
N SER A 5 13.66 3.92 -4.12
CA SER A 5 13.51 5.28 -4.64
C SER A 5 13.15 6.31 -3.59
N ASP A 6 12.42 5.92 -2.54
CA ASP A 6 12.06 6.79 -1.42
C ASP A 6 11.97 5.99 -0.12
N HIS A 7 13.01 6.16 0.70
CA HIS A 7 13.18 5.51 2.00
C HIS A 7 12.55 6.31 3.16
N ARG A 8 11.97 7.49 2.88
CA ARG A 8 11.31 8.34 3.88
C ARG A 8 9.82 8.05 4.00
N ALA A 9 9.21 7.51 2.95
CA ALA A 9 7.80 7.16 2.93
C ALA A 9 7.58 5.67 3.24
N TRP A 10 6.86 5.40 4.33
CA TRP A 10 6.45 4.05 4.71
C TRP A 10 5.08 3.72 4.12
N GLN A 11 4.98 2.54 3.49
CA GLN A 11 3.71 1.98 3.02
C GLN A 11 3.28 0.81 3.88
N ASP A 12 2.12 0.89 4.52
CA ASP A 12 1.54 -0.25 5.21
C ASP A 12 0.86 -1.15 4.20
N VAL A 13 1.18 -2.44 4.23
CA VAL A 13 0.66 -3.42 3.26
C VAL A 13 -0.23 -4.40 4.01
N TYR A 14 -1.49 -4.47 3.58
CA TYR A 14 -2.48 -5.40 4.09
C TYR A 14 -2.90 -6.36 2.98
N HIS A 15 -3.38 -7.53 3.39
CA HIS A 15 -4.04 -8.47 2.48
C HIS A 15 -5.41 -8.86 3.03
N ALA A 16 -6.39 -8.96 2.13
CA ALA A 16 -7.74 -9.38 2.47
C ALA A 16 -8.34 -10.18 1.31
N GLU A 17 -9.20 -11.15 1.64
CA GLU A 17 -10.00 -11.86 0.65
C GLU A 17 -11.25 -11.04 0.32
N TRP A 18 -11.49 -10.84 -0.97
CA TRP A 18 -12.67 -10.17 -1.49
C TRP A 18 -13.14 -10.87 -2.75
N GLN A 19 -14.38 -11.38 -2.74
CA GLN A 19 -14.97 -12.08 -3.90
C GLN A 19 -14.02 -13.14 -4.48
N GLU A 20 -13.50 -14.03 -3.62
CA GLU A 20 -12.57 -15.11 -3.99
C GLU A 20 -11.20 -14.63 -4.55
N THR A 21 -10.92 -13.33 -4.48
CA THR A 21 -9.65 -12.75 -4.91
C THR A 21 -8.89 -12.20 -3.70
N VAL A 22 -7.61 -12.55 -3.58
CA VAL A 22 -6.72 -11.95 -2.58
C VAL A 22 -6.28 -10.57 -3.07
N LEU A 23 -6.69 -9.53 -2.35
CA LEU A 23 -6.27 -8.16 -2.59
C LEU A 23 -5.06 -7.83 -1.72
N TYR A 24 -4.07 -7.17 -2.30
CA TYR A 24 -2.96 -6.57 -1.58
C TYR A 24 -3.10 -5.05 -1.66
N ILE A 25 -3.38 -4.42 -0.53
CA ILE A 25 -3.66 -2.99 -0.43
C ILE A 25 -2.51 -2.32 0.29
N LYS A 26 -2.01 -1.23 -0.29
CA LYS A 26 -0.96 -0.39 0.28
C LYS A 26 -1.56 0.94 0.71
N PHE A 27 -1.25 1.34 1.94
CA PHE A 27 -1.62 2.64 2.50
C PHE A 27 -0.36 3.47 2.70
N GLN A 28 -0.40 4.74 2.30
CA GLN A 28 0.70 5.66 2.51
C GLN A 28 0.17 7.01 3.00
N GLN A 29 0.74 7.54 4.07
CA GLN A 29 0.48 8.91 4.51
C GLN A 29 1.48 9.86 3.84
N LEU A 30 0.97 10.88 3.15
CA LEU A 30 1.76 11.96 2.56
C LEU A 30 1.23 13.30 3.05
N GLY A 31 1.81 13.81 4.14
CA GLY A 31 1.32 15.01 4.80
C GLY A 31 -0.11 14.80 5.31
N GLU A 32 -1.07 15.54 4.76
CA GLU A 32 -2.50 15.44 5.09
C GLU A 32 -3.26 14.42 4.22
N TYR A 33 -2.62 13.88 3.18
CA TYR A 33 -3.26 12.97 2.24
C TYR A 33 -2.98 11.51 2.58
N VAL A 34 -3.99 10.66 2.37
CA VAL A 34 -3.85 9.20 2.38
C VAL A 34 -3.90 8.70 0.95
N VAL A 35 -2.83 8.04 0.51
CA VAL A 35 -2.78 7.36 -0.78
C VAL A 35 -3.06 5.88 -0.56
N ILE A 36 -4.06 5.36 -1.27
CA ILE A 36 -4.42 3.95 -1.29
C ILE A 36 -4.10 3.41 -2.67
N SER A 37 -3.30 2.35 -2.75
CA SER A 37 -2.96 1.68 -4.01
C SER A 37 -3.00 0.16 -3.88
N PHE A 38 -3.19 -0.53 -5.00
CA PHE A 38 -3.08 -1.97 -5.05
C PHE A 38 -1.65 -2.38 -5.39
N LYS A 39 -1.17 -3.46 -4.78
CA LYS A 39 0.10 -4.06 -5.19
C LYS A 39 -0.08 -4.67 -6.58
N GLU A 40 0.69 -4.20 -7.55
CA GLU A 40 0.78 -4.81 -8.86
C GLU A 40 1.28 -6.26 -8.74
N ARG A 41 0.79 -7.13 -9.64
CA ARG A 41 1.14 -8.54 -9.67
C ARG A 41 2.57 -8.76 -10.15
#